data_AF-A0A077AU58-F1
#
_entry.id   AF-A0A077AU58-F1
#
_cell.length_a   1.000
_cell.length_b   1.000
_cell.length_c   1.000
_cell.angle_alpha   90.00
_cell.angle_beta   90.00
_cell.angle_gamma   90.00
#
_symmetry.space_group_name_H-M   'P 1'
#
loop_
_entity.id
_entity.type
_entity.pdbx_description
1 polymer ?
#
loop_
_entity_poly.entity_id
_entity_poly.type
_entity_poly.pdbx_seq_one_letter_code
_entity_poly.pdbx_strand_id
1 'polypeptide(L)' 'MTKGMCINDQEMTAIKNRFKELFCDSDPLWLFGSRVNLDDHGGDIDLFIDTSILKELAIFWHSLRPKILTLLNTN' A
#
# COMPACT_ATOMS: atom_id res chain seq x y z
N MET A 1 -3.17 -2.75 -21.71
CA MET A 1 -4.59 -2.63 -22.10
C MET A 1 -5.48 -2.59 -20.87
N THR A 2 -5.71 -1.37 -20.39
CA THR A 2 -6.68 -0.99 -19.34
C THR A 2 -8.08 -0.75 -19.93
N LYS A 3 -8.59 -1.69 -20.73
CA LYS A 3 -9.85 -1.50 -21.47
C LYS A 3 -11.00 -1.36 -20.46
N GLY A 4 -11.68 -0.22 -20.46
CA GLY A 4 -12.78 0.09 -19.52
C GLY A 4 -12.39 0.96 -18.32
N MET A 5 -11.17 1.51 -18.26
CA MET A 5 -10.70 2.33 -17.14
C MET A 5 -10.19 3.70 -17.61
N CYS A 6 -10.37 4.72 -16.78
CA CYS A 6 -9.79 6.07 -16.96
C CYS A 6 -8.34 6.15 -16.43
N ILE A 7 -7.55 5.09 -16.68
CA ILE A 7 -6.13 4.97 -16.34
C ILE A 7 -5.40 4.44 -17.56
N ASN A 8 -4.32 5.12 -17.96
CA ASN A 8 -3.52 4.69 -19.09
C ASN A 8 -2.46 3.64 -18.70
N ASP A 9 -1.82 3.03 -19.70
CA ASP A 9 -0.85 1.95 -19.46
C ASP A 9 0.41 2.43 -18.72
N GLN A 10 0.82 3.70 -18.87
CA GLN A 10 1.98 4.27 -18.15
C GLN A 10 1.67 4.46 -16.66
N GLU A 11 0.51 5.02 -16.35
CA GLU A 11 0.01 5.18 -14.98
C GLU A 11 -0.14 3.82 -14.28
N MET A 12 -0.76 2.84 -14.96
CA MET A 12 -0.89 1.48 -14.44
C MET A 12 0.48 0.84 -14.17
N THR A 13 1.45 1.07 -15.04
CA THR A 13 2.82 0.58 -14.85
C THR A 13 3.49 1.24 -13.65
N ALA A 14 3.34 2.57 -13.51
CA ALA A 14 3.87 3.30 -12.37
C ALA A 14 3.28 2.83 -11.04
N ILE A 15 1.96 2.63 -10.98
CA ILE A 15 1.26 2.09 -9.78
C ILE A 15 1.84 0.73 -9.41
N LYS A 16 1.94 -0.20 -10.38
CA LYS A 16 2.47 -1.54 -10.14
C LYS A 16 3.92 -1.54 -9.67
N ASN A 17 4.77 -0.69 -10.25
CA ASN A 17 6.17 -0.62 -9.86
C ASN A 17 6.32 -0.07 -8.44
N ARG A 18 5.59 1.01 -8.11
CA ARG A 18 5.60 1.56 -6.74
C ARG A 18 5.03 0.59 -5.72
N PHE A 19 4.00 -0.17 -6.07
CA PHE A 19 3.47 -1.21 -5.21
C PHE A 19 4.56 -2.24 -4.83
N LYS A 20 5.29 -2.75 -5.82
CA LYS A 20 6.36 -3.73 -5.60
C LYS A 20 7.58 -3.21 -4.83
N GLU A 21 7.83 -1.90 -4.89
CA GLU A 21 8.91 -1.27 -4.12
C GLU A 21 8.57 -1.14 -2.63
N LEU A 22 7.28 -1.08 -2.28
CA LEU A 22 6.81 -0.73 -0.95
C LEU A 22 6.12 -1.87 -0.19
N PHE A 23 5.59 -2.86 -0.93
CA PHE A 23 4.78 -3.95 -0.39
C PHE A 23 5.31 -5.32 -0.84
N CYS A 24 4.80 -6.39 -0.24
CA CYS A 24 5.21 -7.74 -0.60
C CYS A 24 4.56 -8.18 -1.92
N ASP A 25 5.25 -9.03 -2.69
CA ASP A 25 4.71 -9.58 -3.95
C ASP A 25 3.41 -10.38 -3.76
N SER A 26 3.17 -10.88 -2.54
CA SER A 26 1.95 -11.59 -2.15
C SER A 26 0.81 -10.69 -1.73
N ASP A 27 1.07 -9.41 -1.45
CA ASP A 27 0.04 -8.48 -1.01
C ASP A 27 -0.90 -8.18 -2.19
N PRO A 28 -2.22 -8.34 -2.03
CA PRO A 28 -3.16 -7.96 -3.06
C PRO A 28 -3.35 -6.44 -3.11
N LEU A 29 -3.42 -5.92 -4.34
CA LEU A 29 -3.72 -4.53 -4.67
C LEU A 29 -5.02 -4.46 -5.46
N TRP A 30 -5.96 -3.63 -4.99
CA TRP A 30 -7.18 -3.29 -5.71
C TRP A 30 -7.20 -1.82 -6.05
N LEU A 31 -7.67 -1.54 -7.25
CA LEU A 31 -7.95 -0.20 -7.76
C LEU A 31 -9.46 -0.11 -7.96
N PHE A 32 -10.06 0.94 -7.41
CA PHE A 32 -11.50 1.16 -7.45
C PHE A 32 -11.79 2.67 -7.59
N GLY A 33 -13.05 3.07 -7.42
CA GLY A 33 -13.46 4.48 -7.51
C GLY A 33 -13.66 4.96 -8.95
N SER A 34 -13.66 6.29 -9.14
CA SER A 34 -14.04 6.90 -10.43
C SER A 34 -13.13 6.48 -11.58
N ARG A 35 -11.85 6.19 -11.30
CA ARG A 35 -10.85 5.85 -12.32
C ARG A 35 -11.03 4.46 -12.94
N VAL A 36 -11.89 3.60 -12.40
CA VAL A 36 -12.20 2.29 -12.99
C VAL A 36 -13.45 2.29 -13.87
N ASN A 37 -14.13 3.42 -13.99
CA ASN A 37 -15.29 3.62 -14.85
C ASN A 37 -14.96 4.68 -15.91
N LEU A 38 -15.32 4.43 -17.18
CA LEU A 38 -15.08 5.38 -18.26
C LEU A 38 -16.03 6.58 -18.21
N ASP A 39 -17.20 6.39 -17.60
CA ASP A 39 -18.26 7.41 -17.54
C ASP A 39 -18.07 8.39 -16.37
N ASP A 40 -17.23 8.02 -15.39
CA ASP A 40 -16.86 8.88 -14.27
C ASP A 40 -15.55 9.61 -14.61
N HIS A 41 -15.67 10.77 -15.24
CA HIS A 41 -14.51 11.59 -15.61
C HIS A 41 -13.94 12.36 -14.39
N GLY A 42 -12.65 12.14 -14.11
CA GLY A 42 -11.89 12.90 -13.11
C GLY A 42 -11.80 12.24 -11.73
N GLY A 43 -11.12 12.92 -10.79
CA GLY A 43 -10.92 12.47 -9.41
C GLY A 43 -9.55 11.84 -9.14
N ASP A 44 -9.31 11.55 -7.87
CA ASP A 44 -8.10 10.89 -7.38
C ASP A 44 -8.10 9.39 -7.71
N ILE A 45 -7.00 8.70 -7.39
CA ILE A 45 -6.88 7.25 -7.57
C ILE A 45 -7.14 6.58 -6.23
N ASP A 46 -8.20 5.78 -6.14
CA ASP A 46 -8.52 5.01 -4.94
C ASP A 46 -7.87 3.62 -5.00
N LEU A 47 -6.97 3.36 -4.05
CA LEU A 47 -6.27 2.08 -3.91
C LEU A 47 -6.58 1.45 -2.55
N PHE A 48 -6.78 0.14 -2.55
CA PHE A 48 -6.84 -0.66 -1.34
C PHE A 48 -5.74 -1.72 -1.40
N ILE A 49 -5.00 -1.85 -0.30
CA ILE A 49 -3.90 -2.79 -0.15
C ILE A 49 -4.18 -3.58 1.12
N ASP A 50 -4.32 -4.89 1.01
CA ASP A 50 -4.33 -5.76 2.18
C ASP A 50 -2.90 -6.26 2.40
N THR A 51 -2.29 -5.87 3.50
CA THR A 51 -0.88 -6.17 3.78
C THR A 51 -0.68 -6.59 5.23
N SER A 52 0.20 -7.57 5.45
CA SER A 52 0.62 -7.97 6.79
C SER A 52 1.70 -7.07 7.38
N ILE A 53 2.39 -6.26 6.57
CA ILE A 53 3.55 -5.46 6.98
C ILE A 53 3.22 -4.61 8.23
N LEU A 54 2.06 -3.95 8.26
CA LEU A 54 1.67 -3.12 9.40
C LEU A 54 1.45 -3.93 10.67
N LYS A 55 0.87 -5.13 10.55
CA LYS A 55 0.66 -6.04 11.69
C LYS A 55 2.02 -6.54 12.21
N GLU A 56 2.92 -6.91 11.31
CA GLU A 56 4.26 -7.38 11.64
C GLU A 56 5.10 -6.29 12.30
N LEU A 57 5.06 -5.06 11.79
CA LEU A 57 5.72 -3.91 12.40
C LEU A 57 5.18 -3.60 13.80
N ALA A 58 3.85 -3.68 13.98
CA ALA A 58 3.24 -3.48 15.29
C ALA A 58 3.69 -4.57 16.29
N ILE A 59 3.72 -5.84 15.87
CA ILE A 59 4.21 -6.96 16.68
C ILE A 59 5.70 -6.79 17.01
N PHE A 60 6.52 -6.43 16.02
CA PHE A 60 7.94 -6.17 16.19
C PHE A 60 8.19 -5.05 17.20
N TRP A 61 7.52 -3.90 17.03
CA TRP A 61 7.65 -2.78 17.96
C TRP A 61 7.18 -3.14 19.36
N HIS A 62 6.07 -3.86 19.50
CA HIS A 62 5.59 -4.33 20.79
C HIS A 62 6.61 -5.23 21.49
N SER A 63 7.31 -6.09 20.74
CA SER A 63 8.37 -6.98 21.25
C SER A 63 9.65 -6.22 21.64
N LEU A 64 10.01 -5.18 20.88
CA LEU A 64 11.26 -4.44 21.07
C LEU A 64 11.14 -3.32 22.11
N ARG A 65 9.98 -2.65 22.18
CA ARG A 65 9.74 -1.46 23.02
C ARG A 65 10.15 -1.67 24.49
N PRO A 66 9.79 -2.78 25.18
CA PRO A 66 10.19 -2.98 26.57
C PRO A 66 11.71 -3.00 26.74
N LYS A 67 12.44 -3.65 25.84
CA LYS A 67 13.91 -3.76 25.89
C LYS A 67 14.58 -2.40 25.72
N ILE A 68 14.08 -1.60 24.77
CA ILE A 68 14.56 -0.22 24.56
C ILE A 68 14.30 0.63 25.81
N LEU A 69 13.09 0.59 26.36
CA LEU A 69 12.75 1.38 27.55
C LEU A 69 13.59 0.97 28.77
N THR A 70 13.88 -0.31 28.95
CA THR A 70 14.79 -0.77 30.01
C THR A 70 16.18 -0.15 29.84
N LEU A 71 16.73 -0.13 28.62
CA LEU A 71 18.06 0.45 28.34
C LEU A 71 18.09 1.97 28.56
N LEU A 72 17.01 2.68 28.23
CA LEU A 72 16.92 4.14 28.39
C LEU A 72 16.74 4.56 29.86
N ASN A 73 16.13 3.73 30.70
CA ASN A 73 15.89 4.00 32.11
C ASN A 73 17.03 3.55 33.05
N THR A 74 18.11 2.98 32.51
CA THR A 74 19.28 2.52 33.28
C THR A 74 20.44 3.54 33.35
N ASN A 75 20.22 4.78 32.92
CA ASN A 75 21.12 5.93 33.15
C ASN A 75 20.46 6.94 34.08
#